data_AF-A0A1V6ETT9-F1
#
_entry.id   AF-A0A1V6ETT9-F1
#
_cell.length_a   1.000
_cell.length_b   1.000
_cell.length_c   1.000
_cell.angle_alpha   90.00
_cell.angle_beta   90.00
_cell.angle_gamma   90.00
#
_symmetry.space_group_name_H-M   'P 1'
#
loop_
_entity.id
_entity.type
_entity.pdbx_description
1 polymer ?
#
loop_
_entity_poly.entity_id
_entity_poly.type
_entity_poly.pdbx_seq_one_letter_code
_entity_poly.pdbx_strand_id
1 'polypeptide(L)'
;MYLSGAAMPMLWVTGTNDFAYPMNALQKSYRLPGGPRTLCIRIRMPHGHGGAGENPEEIHAFTNSILRSGGPLPVITAQGRDGQTAWATFAAGTPVEKAELVYTKAVGKWQDRLWESVPGRVNQEAGRATGILPEGTTVYYLNLTDEKGHIVSSEHEVLTD
;
A
#
# COMPACT_ATOMS: atom_id res chain seq x y z
N MET A 1 3.74 21.47 3.81
CA MET A 1 2.31 21.14 4.02
C MET A 1 2.10 20.84 5.49
N TYR A 2 1.07 21.38 6.13
CA TYR A 2 0.68 21.03 7.50
C TYR A 2 -0.32 19.87 7.45
N LEU A 3 0.17 18.63 7.69
CA LEU A 3 -0.58 17.41 7.35
C LEU A 3 -1.88 17.26 8.15
N SER A 4 -1.90 17.59 9.44
CA SER A 4 -3.11 17.47 10.25
C SER A 4 -4.22 18.46 9.88
N GLY A 5 -3.91 19.51 9.13
CA GLY A 5 -4.91 20.43 8.56
C GLY A 5 -5.40 20.02 7.16
N ALA A 6 -4.86 18.95 6.57
CA ALA A 6 -5.23 18.50 5.24
C ALA A 6 -6.52 17.64 5.28
N ALA A 7 -7.49 18.00 4.44
CA ALA A 7 -8.79 17.31 4.32
C ALA A 7 -9.08 16.77 2.91
N MET A 8 -8.29 17.17 1.91
CA MET A 8 -8.40 16.64 0.55
C MET A 8 -8.00 15.16 0.49
N PRO A 9 -8.52 14.38 -0.47
CA PRO A 9 -8.01 13.04 -0.73
C PRO A 9 -6.50 13.06 -1.02
N MET A 10 -5.75 12.11 -0.47
CA MET A 10 -4.30 12.01 -0.67
C MET A 10 -3.88 10.62 -1.15
N LEU A 11 -3.08 10.58 -2.22
CA LEU A 11 -2.34 9.41 -2.66
C LEU A 11 -0.89 9.49 -2.15
N TRP A 12 -0.41 8.42 -1.54
CA TRP A 12 0.97 8.28 -1.07
C TRP A 12 1.68 7.21 -1.90
N VAL A 13 2.62 7.61 -2.74
CA VAL A 13 3.40 6.68 -3.59
C VAL A 13 4.84 6.62 -3.09
N THR A 14 5.35 5.41 -2.84
CA THR A 14 6.71 5.22 -2.32
C THR A 14 7.27 3.82 -2.60
N GLY A 15 8.58 3.66 -2.41
CA GLY A 15 9.26 2.37 -2.34
C GLY A 15 9.44 1.87 -0.92
N THR A 16 9.53 0.55 -0.74
CA THR A 16 9.84 -0.07 0.56
C THR A 16 11.27 0.22 1.07
N ASN A 17 12.16 0.66 0.18
CA ASN A 17 13.57 0.98 0.45
C ASN A 17 13.88 2.48 0.33
N ASP A 18 12.87 3.35 0.35
CA ASP A 18 13.10 4.80 0.31
C ASP A 18 13.88 5.23 1.56
N PHE A 19 15.09 5.75 1.36
CA PHE A 19 15.98 6.19 2.43
C PHE A 19 15.62 7.57 2.99
N ALA A 20 14.94 8.41 2.19
CA ALA A 20 14.51 9.75 2.58
C ALA A 20 13.19 9.69 3.35
N TYR A 21 12.31 8.77 2.99
CA TYR A 21 11.01 8.55 3.62
C TYR A 21 10.85 7.10 4.10
N PRO A 22 11.57 6.70 5.16
CA PRO A 22 11.50 5.34 5.69
C PRO A 22 10.08 5.01 6.17
N MET A 23 9.70 3.73 6.06
CA MET A 23 8.32 3.25 6.27
C MET A 23 7.68 3.73 7.58
N ASN A 24 8.43 3.78 8.69
CA ASN A 24 7.89 4.27 9.97
C ASN A 24 7.57 5.77 9.97
N ALA A 25 8.38 6.60 9.32
CA ALA A 25 8.14 8.03 9.16
C ALA A 25 7.00 8.29 8.17
N LEU A 26 6.97 7.53 7.08
CA LEU A 26 5.86 7.52 6.12
C LEU A 26 4.53 7.21 6.81
N GLN A 27 4.47 6.18 7.66
CA GLN A 27 3.23 5.81 8.37
C GLN A 27 2.74 6.86 9.33
N LYS A 28 3.65 7.50 10.07
CA LYS A 28 3.28 8.67 10.88
C LYS A 28 2.69 9.77 10.00
N SER A 29 3.25 9.99 8.81
CA SER A 29 2.82 11.05 7.89
C SER A 29 1.45 10.79 7.29
N TYR A 30 1.18 9.61 6.72
CA TYR A 30 -0.11 9.31 6.09
C TYR A 30 -1.27 9.11 7.07
N ARG A 31 -0.99 9.00 8.38
CA ARG A 31 -2.00 8.92 9.44
C ARG A 31 -2.47 10.29 9.95
N LEU A 32 -1.78 11.37 9.61
CA LEU A 32 -2.09 12.72 10.12
C LEU A 32 -3.26 13.42 9.40
N PRO A 33 -3.38 13.39 8.06
CA PRO A 33 -4.52 14.01 7.38
C PRO A 33 -5.86 13.42 7.81
N GLY A 34 -6.89 14.26 7.91
CA GLY A 34 -8.26 13.83 8.21
C GLY A 34 -9.06 13.38 6.98
N GLY A 35 -8.53 13.63 5.77
CA GLY A 35 -9.15 13.25 4.51
C GLY A 35 -8.93 11.77 4.13
N PRO A 36 -9.59 11.30 3.05
CA PRO A 36 -9.36 9.96 2.52
C PRO A 36 -7.89 9.76 2.12
N ARG A 37 -7.37 8.56 2.36
CA ARG A 37 -5.99 8.18 2.01
C ARG A 37 -5.95 6.93 1.15
N THR A 38 -5.08 6.97 0.15
CA THR A 38 -4.72 5.82 -0.67
C THR A 38 -3.21 5.64 -0.58
N LEU A 39 -2.75 4.42 -0.35
CA LEU A 39 -1.33 4.08 -0.32
C LEU A 39 -0.97 3.29 -1.58
N CYS A 40 0.20 3.54 -2.15
CA CYS A 40 0.82 2.75 -3.21
C CYS A 40 2.29 2.53 -2.83
N ILE A 41 2.56 1.41 -2.16
CA ILE A 41 3.89 1.04 -1.66
C ILE A 41 4.44 -0.09 -2.53
N ARG A 42 5.40 0.26 -3.39
CA ARG A 42 6.03 -0.65 -4.34
C ARG A 42 7.29 -1.29 -3.74
N ILE A 43 7.51 -2.58 -4.01
CA ILE A 43 8.71 -3.27 -3.55
C ILE A 43 9.92 -2.66 -4.24
N ARG A 44 10.85 -2.14 -3.45
CA ARG A 44 12.16 -1.64 -3.90
C ARG A 44 12.11 -0.59 -5.02
N MET A 45 11.05 0.21 -5.08
CA MET A 45 10.99 1.35 -6.00
C MET A 45 12.07 2.37 -5.61
N PRO A 46 12.98 2.75 -6.52
CA PRO A 46 14.09 3.64 -6.18
C PRO A 46 13.58 5.05 -5.86
N HIS A 47 14.27 5.73 -4.95
CA HIS A 47 14.02 7.14 -4.68
C HIS A 47 14.51 7.99 -5.86
N GLY A 48 13.69 8.92 -6.35
CA GLY A 48 14.10 9.87 -7.38
C GLY A 48 12.95 10.63 -8.05
N HIS A 49 13.32 11.62 -8.86
CA HIS A 49 12.42 12.35 -9.77
C HIS A 49 12.19 11.59 -11.08
N GLY A 50 11.24 12.07 -11.91
CA GLY A 50 10.88 11.44 -13.18
C GLY A 50 10.39 10.01 -12.97
N GLY A 51 10.92 9.06 -13.75
CA GLY A 51 10.57 7.63 -13.74
C GLY A 51 9.91 7.10 -12.45
N ALA A 52 10.68 6.94 -11.39
CA ALA A 52 10.17 6.31 -10.17
C ALA A 52 9.26 7.21 -9.31
N GLY A 53 9.46 8.53 -9.32
CA GLY A 53 8.71 9.47 -8.48
C GLY A 53 7.46 10.08 -9.12
N GLU A 54 7.41 10.13 -10.46
CA GLU A 54 6.42 10.88 -11.24
C GLU A 54 5.66 10.02 -12.26
N ASN A 55 6.24 8.90 -12.72
CA ASN A 55 5.57 8.02 -13.68
C ASN A 55 4.70 6.88 -13.09
N PRO A 56 4.59 6.63 -11.76
CA PRO A 56 3.58 5.68 -11.28
C PRO A 56 2.17 6.06 -11.76
N GLU A 57 1.55 5.21 -12.56
CA GLU A 57 0.24 5.48 -13.18
C GLU A 57 -0.89 5.68 -12.16
N GLU A 58 -0.70 5.23 -10.92
CA GLU A 58 -1.61 5.54 -9.82
C GLU A 58 -1.80 7.06 -9.63
N ILE A 59 -0.77 7.87 -9.90
CA ILE A 59 -0.84 9.34 -9.83
C ILE A 59 -1.89 9.86 -10.83
N HIS A 60 -1.85 9.37 -12.06
CA HIS A 60 -2.80 9.72 -13.11
C HIS A 60 -4.20 9.18 -12.80
N ALA A 61 -4.31 7.90 -12.44
CA ALA A 61 -5.57 7.26 -12.12
C ALA A 61 -6.30 7.97 -10.95
N PHE A 62 -5.57 8.25 -9.88
CA PHE A 62 -6.08 8.97 -8.72
C PHE A 62 -6.57 10.37 -9.10
N THR A 63 -5.75 11.15 -9.79
CA THR A 63 -6.11 12.52 -10.20
C THR A 63 -7.34 12.52 -11.11
N ASN A 64 -7.39 11.60 -12.08
CA ASN A 64 -8.53 11.49 -13.01
C ASN A 64 -9.81 11.01 -12.34
N SER A 65 -9.73 10.23 -11.26
CA SER A 65 -10.91 9.83 -10.48
C SER A 65 -11.56 10.97 -9.69
N ILE A 66 -10.80 12.03 -9.39
CA ILE A 66 -11.27 13.18 -8.62
C ILE A 66 -11.69 14.33 -9.54
N LEU A 67 -10.89 14.61 -10.57
CA LEU A 67 -11.06 15.80 -11.42
C LEU A 67 -11.79 15.50 -12.73
N ARG A 68 -12.00 14.22 -13.06
CA ARG A 68 -12.68 13.76 -14.28
C ARG A 68 -13.60 12.59 -13.92
N SER A 69 -14.20 11.98 -14.94
CA SER A 69 -15.02 10.77 -14.80
C SER A 69 -14.19 9.48 -14.81
N GLY A 70 -12.95 9.52 -14.31
CA GLY A 70 -12.10 8.33 -14.20
C GLY A 70 -12.63 7.37 -13.14
N GLY A 71 -12.53 6.07 -13.38
CA GLY A 71 -12.84 5.07 -12.33
C GLY A 71 -11.87 5.21 -11.15
N PRO A 72 -12.35 5.12 -9.90
CA PRO A 72 -11.48 5.24 -8.72
C PRO A 72 -10.57 4.01 -8.58
N LEU A 73 -9.40 4.22 -7.98
CA LEU A 73 -8.56 3.14 -7.48
C LEU A 73 -9.34 2.31 -6.43
N PRO A 74 -9.02 1.01 -6.26
CA PRO A 74 -9.56 0.25 -5.14
C PRO A 74 -9.25 0.94 -3.79
N VAL A 75 -10.17 0.86 -2.85
CA VAL A 75 -10.05 1.49 -1.53
C VAL A 75 -9.95 0.40 -0.48
N ILE A 76 -8.87 0.39 0.29
CA ILE A 76 -8.77 -0.46 1.49
C ILE A 76 -9.69 0.12 2.57
N THR A 77 -10.65 -0.68 3.03
CA THR A 77 -11.69 -0.25 3.98
C THR A 77 -11.40 -0.71 5.42
N ALA A 78 -10.72 -1.84 5.57
CA ALA A 78 -10.21 -2.33 6.84
C ALA A 78 -9.05 -3.29 6.61
N GLN A 79 -8.28 -3.57 7.66
CA GLN A 79 -7.22 -4.57 7.65
C GLN A 79 -7.05 -5.17 9.03
N GLY A 80 -6.38 -6.31 9.08
CA GLY A 80 -5.97 -6.93 10.32
C GLY A 80 -5.28 -8.26 10.07
N ARG A 81 -5.20 -9.06 11.13
CA ARG A 81 -4.54 -10.35 11.11
C ARG A 81 -5.19 -11.30 12.10
N ASP A 82 -5.27 -12.56 11.69
CA ASP A 82 -5.66 -13.68 12.54
C ASP A 82 -4.54 -14.74 12.50
N GLY A 83 -3.78 -14.83 13.58
CA GLY A 83 -2.55 -15.64 13.63
C GLY A 83 -1.55 -15.26 12.55
N GLN A 84 -1.31 -16.18 11.60
CA GLN A 84 -0.43 -15.98 10.44
C GLN A 84 -1.18 -15.45 9.20
N THR A 85 -2.49 -15.31 9.25
CA THR A 85 -3.29 -14.86 8.11
C THR A 85 -3.53 -13.36 8.21
N ALA A 86 -2.80 -12.59 7.40
CA ALA A 86 -3.10 -11.18 7.19
C ALA A 86 -4.31 -11.03 6.27
N TRP A 87 -5.12 -9.99 6.49
CA TRP A 87 -6.27 -9.70 5.66
C TRP A 87 -6.48 -8.20 5.49
N ALA A 88 -7.09 -7.84 4.36
CA ALA A 88 -7.63 -6.52 4.09
C ALA A 88 -9.01 -6.66 3.45
N THR A 89 -9.94 -5.77 3.78
CA THR A 89 -11.17 -5.59 3.01
C THR A 89 -11.02 -4.39 2.09
N PHE A 90 -11.68 -4.45 0.95
CA PHE A 90 -11.62 -3.41 -0.06
C PHE A 90 -12.98 -3.16 -0.70
N ALA A 91 -13.15 -1.95 -1.21
CA ALA A 91 -14.21 -1.58 -2.13
C ALA A 91 -13.58 -1.18 -3.46
N ALA A 92 -14.10 -1.68 -4.58
CA ALA A 92 -13.56 -1.39 -5.90
C ALA A 92 -14.68 -1.29 -6.94
N GLY A 93 -14.57 -0.33 -7.85
CA GLY A 93 -15.46 -0.21 -9.01
C GLY A 93 -15.03 -1.10 -10.19
N THR A 94 -13.80 -1.61 -10.15
CA THR A 94 -13.22 -2.54 -11.12
C THR A 94 -12.68 -3.78 -10.39
N PRO A 95 -12.53 -4.93 -11.07
CA PRO A 95 -11.95 -6.12 -10.48
C PRO A 95 -10.53 -5.89 -9.93
N VAL A 96 -10.30 -6.36 -8.70
CA VAL A 96 -8.95 -6.58 -8.14
C VAL A 96 -8.43 -7.93 -8.61
N GLU A 97 -7.51 -7.97 -9.56
CA GLU A 97 -7.02 -9.22 -10.16
C GLU A 97 -6.04 -9.97 -9.26
N LYS A 98 -5.30 -9.25 -8.44
CA LYS A 98 -4.18 -9.81 -7.68
C LYS A 98 -4.14 -9.25 -6.27
N ALA A 99 -3.81 -10.12 -5.32
CA ALA A 99 -3.35 -9.74 -3.99
C ALA A 99 -1.95 -10.32 -3.77
N GLU A 100 -1.09 -9.56 -3.13
CA GLU A 100 0.24 -9.98 -2.68
C GLU A 100 0.42 -9.60 -1.22
N LEU A 101 0.90 -10.55 -0.42
CA LEU A 101 1.49 -10.22 0.87
C LEU A 101 2.93 -9.79 0.63
N VAL A 102 3.22 -8.53 0.94
CA VAL A 102 4.56 -7.99 0.91
C VAL A 102 5.12 -8.02 2.32
N TYR A 103 6.33 -8.53 2.48
CA TYR A 103 6.91 -8.76 3.79
C TYR A 103 8.43 -8.59 3.80
N THR A 104 8.98 -8.47 5.00
CA THR A 104 10.42 -8.60 5.25
C THR A 104 10.63 -9.40 6.53
N LYS A 105 11.75 -10.12 6.59
CA LYS A 105 12.25 -10.78 7.80
C LYS A 105 13.38 -9.99 8.46
N ALA A 106 13.83 -8.91 7.81
CA ALA A 106 14.98 -8.14 8.26
C ALA A 106 14.60 -7.17 9.38
N VAL A 107 15.56 -6.88 10.24
CA VAL A 107 15.51 -5.84 11.28
C VAL A 107 16.53 -4.74 10.97
N GLY A 108 16.55 -3.66 11.76
CA GLY A 108 17.46 -2.54 11.56
C GLY A 108 16.92 -1.46 10.62
N LYS A 109 17.82 -0.79 9.90
CA LYS A 109 17.50 0.35 9.01
C LYS A 109 16.53 -0.08 7.91
N TRP A 110 15.48 0.70 7.70
CA TRP A 110 14.39 0.37 6.76
C TRP A 110 14.86 0.20 5.31
N GLN A 111 15.70 1.10 4.85
CA GLN A 111 16.21 1.13 3.47
C GLN A 111 17.09 -0.08 3.12
N ASP A 112 17.65 -0.75 4.14
CA ASP A 112 18.52 -1.91 3.96
C ASP A 112 17.76 -3.24 4.06
N ARG A 113 16.46 -3.20 4.43
CA ARG A 113 15.66 -4.43 4.60
C ARG A 113 15.35 -5.05 3.25
N LEU A 114 15.57 -6.36 3.14
CA LEU A 114 15.13 -7.12 1.99
C LEU A 114 13.62 -7.34 2.06
N TRP A 115 12.89 -6.76 1.11
CA TRP A 115 11.44 -6.94 0.95
C TRP A 115 11.13 -7.89 -0.19
N GLU A 116 10.17 -8.78 0.05
CA GLU A 116 9.72 -9.82 -0.85
C GLU A 116 8.20 -9.88 -0.87
N SER A 117 7.61 -10.57 -1.87
CA SER A 117 6.18 -10.88 -1.88
C SER A 117 5.92 -12.37 -2.02
N VAL A 118 4.79 -12.79 -1.48
CA VAL A 118 4.15 -14.08 -1.78
C VAL A 118 2.71 -13.84 -2.28
N PRO A 119 2.18 -14.73 -3.13
CA PRO A 119 0.79 -14.61 -3.59
C PRO A 119 -0.20 -14.61 -2.43
N GLY A 120 -1.14 -13.66 -2.48
CA GLY A 120 -2.34 -13.66 -1.66
C GLY A 120 -3.53 -14.29 -2.38
N ARG A 121 -4.71 -14.23 -1.74
CA ARG A 121 -5.99 -14.61 -2.33
C ARG A 121 -6.93 -13.41 -2.35
N VAL A 122 -7.67 -13.26 -3.44
CA VAL A 122 -8.74 -12.27 -3.58
C VAL A 122 -10.08 -12.99 -3.59
N ASN A 123 -11.02 -12.49 -2.79
CA ASN A 123 -12.44 -12.80 -2.88
C ASN A 123 -13.16 -11.50 -3.28
N GLN A 124 -13.55 -11.41 -4.54
CA GLN A 124 -14.18 -10.21 -5.10
C GLN A 124 -15.56 -9.95 -4.50
N GLU A 125 -16.38 -10.99 -4.38
CA GLU A 125 -17.75 -10.89 -3.87
C GLU A 125 -17.76 -10.41 -2.42
N ALA A 126 -16.81 -10.88 -1.61
CA ALA A 126 -16.67 -10.44 -0.23
C ALA A 126 -15.85 -9.15 -0.06
N GLY A 127 -15.29 -8.60 -1.14
CA GLY A 127 -14.36 -7.46 -1.08
C GLY A 127 -13.21 -7.72 -0.11
N ARG A 128 -12.58 -8.90 -0.16
CA ARG A 128 -11.59 -9.34 0.83
C ARG A 128 -10.35 -9.93 0.18
N ALA A 129 -9.19 -9.50 0.64
CA ALA A 129 -7.90 -10.08 0.28
C ALA A 129 -7.22 -10.67 1.51
N THR A 130 -6.45 -11.74 1.31
CA THR A 130 -5.71 -12.42 2.38
C THR A 130 -4.32 -12.84 1.93
N GLY A 131 -3.40 -12.99 2.88
CA GLY A 131 -2.07 -13.53 2.65
C GLY A 131 -1.53 -14.23 3.88
N ILE A 132 -0.75 -15.29 3.68
CA ILE A 132 -0.16 -16.07 4.77
C ILE A 132 1.25 -15.56 5.02
N LEU A 133 1.50 -15.12 6.26
CA LEU A 133 2.80 -14.63 6.70
C LEU A 133 3.84 -15.74 6.65
N PRO A 134 4.95 -15.54 5.93
CA PRO A 134 6.10 -16.43 6.03
C PRO A 134 6.67 -16.39 7.45
N GLU A 135 7.18 -17.53 7.92
CA GLU A 135 7.83 -17.63 9.22
C GLU A 135 9.01 -16.64 9.33
N GLY A 136 9.13 -15.98 10.48
CA GLY A 136 10.14 -14.95 10.74
C GLY A 136 9.84 -13.60 10.09
N THR A 137 8.62 -13.37 9.59
CA THR A 137 8.20 -12.03 9.15
C THR A 137 8.29 -11.05 10.31
N THR A 138 8.93 -9.90 10.08
CA THR A 138 9.05 -8.80 11.06
C THR A 138 8.14 -7.63 10.69
N VAL A 139 7.87 -7.43 9.40
CA VAL A 139 6.94 -6.40 8.91
C VAL A 139 6.24 -6.92 7.66
N TYR A 140 4.95 -6.60 7.50
CA TYR A 140 4.22 -6.91 6.29
C TYR A 140 3.16 -5.86 5.95
N TYR A 141 2.62 -5.94 4.73
CA TYR A 141 1.40 -5.29 4.28
C TYR A 141 0.81 -6.08 3.09
N LEU A 142 -0.39 -5.74 2.65
CA LEU A 142 -1.01 -6.31 1.45
C LEU A 142 -1.00 -5.28 0.31
N ASN A 143 -0.58 -5.72 -0.87
CA ASN A 143 -0.79 -5.00 -2.13
C ASN A 143 -1.94 -5.64 -2.90
N LEU A 144 -2.84 -4.81 -3.41
CA LEU A 144 -3.89 -5.19 -4.33
C LEU A 144 -3.61 -4.56 -5.70
N THR A 145 -3.76 -5.34 -6.76
CA THR A 145 -3.61 -4.85 -8.13
C THR A 145 -4.95 -4.98 -8.86
N ASP A 146 -5.42 -3.88 -9.45
CA ASP A 146 -6.62 -3.89 -10.29
C ASP A 146 -6.35 -4.40 -11.71
N GLU A 147 -7.39 -4.57 -12.50
CA GLU A 147 -7.32 -5.00 -13.91
C GLU A 147 -6.48 -4.09 -14.84
N LYS A 148 -6.17 -2.87 -14.39
CA LYS A 148 -5.34 -1.91 -15.13
C LYS A 148 -3.89 -1.91 -14.66
N GLY A 149 -3.55 -2.77 -13.70
CA GLY A 149 -2.21 -2.87 -13.13
C GLY A 149 -1.93 -1.83 -12.05
N HIS A 150 -2.92 -1.06 -11.59
CA HIS A 150 -2.73 -0.10 -10.51
C HIS A 150 -2.66 -0.79 -9.16
N ILE A 151 -1.73 -0.35 -8.33
CA ILE A 151 -1.47 -0.90 -7.00
C ILE A 151 -2.06 0.01 -5.93
N VAL A 152 -2.81 -0.59 -5.01
CA VAL A 152 -3.11 0.01 -3.71
C VAL A 152 -2.63 -0.88 -2.57
N SER A 153 -2.21 -0.26 -1.46
CA SER A 153 -1.61 -0.94 -0.33
C SER A 153 -2.45 -0.77 0.93
N SER A 154 -2.50 -1.83 1.75
CA SER A 154 -2.83 -1.69 3.16
C SER A 154 -1.72 -0.94 3.89
N GLU A 155 -1.99 -0.47 5.10
CA GLU A 155 -0.92 -0.04 5.99
C GLU A 155 -0.04 -1.23 6.37
N HIS A 156 1.24 -0.97 6.64
CA HIS A 156 2.12 -1.99 7.17
C HIS A 156 1.93 -2.20 8.67
N GLU A 157 2.07 -3.44 9.09
CA GLU A 157 2.11 -3.87 10.48
C GLU A 157 3.52 -4.35 10.81
N VAL A 158 4.09 -3.80 11.88
CA VAL A 158 5.34 -4.29 12.46
C VAL A 158 4.97 -5.37 13.48
N LEU A 159 5.49 -6.56 13.30
CA LEU A 159 5.37 -7.65 14.28
C LEU A 159 6.43 -7.42 15.35
N THR A 160 5.98 -7.20 16.58
CA THR A 160 6.83 -7.24 17.76
C THR A 160 6.72 -8.63 18.36
N ASP A 161 7.86 -9.22 18.73
CA ASP A 161 7.88 -10.37 19.64
C ASP A 161 7.24 -10.02 20.99
#